data_AF-A0A968NYP6-F1
#
_entry.id   AF-A0A968NYP6-F1
#
_cell.length_a   1.000
_cell.length_b   1.000
_cell.length_c   1.000
_cell.angle_alpha   90.00
_cell.angle_beta   90.00
_cell.angle_gamma   90.00
#
_symmetry.space_group_name_H-M   'P 1'
#
loop_
_entity.id
_entity.type
_entity.pdbx_description
1 polymer ?
#
loop_
_entity_poly.entity_id
_entity_poly.type
_entity_poly.pdbx_seq_one_letter_code
_entity_poly.pdbx_strand_id
1 'polypeptide(L)' 'MKSLEQEIIAELEKPKDRKERFNFTLSMSTKAAFAAWCEEKGFKESTALDALIRKAIPKKYFER' A
#
# COMPACT_ATOMS: atom_id res chain seq x y z
N MET A 1 9.07 -34.52 4.47
CA MET A 1 8.99 -33.22 5.18
C MET A 1 9.65 -32.20 4.28
N LYS A 2 8.92 -31.19 3.80
CA LYS A 2 9.53 -30.12 3.01
C LYS A 2 10.39 -29.28 3.96
N SER A 3 11.60 -28.91 3.54
CA SER A 3 12.47 -28.07 4.36
C SER A 3 11.81 -26.70 4.52
N LEU A 4 11.87 -26.11 5.72
CA LEU A 4 11.46 -24.72 6.00
C LEU A 4 12.03 -23.75 4.94
N GLU A 5 13.21 -24.03 4.43
CA GLU A 5 13.87 -23.25 3.39
C GLU A 5 13.10 -23.27 2.06
N GLN A 6 12.49 -24.41 1.70
CA GLN A 6 11.68 -24.52 0.47
C GLN A 6 10.35 -23.77 0.59
N GLU A 7 9.77 -23.70 1.80
CA GLU A 7 8.55 -22.92 2.05
C GLU A 7 8.84 -21.42 1.99
N ILE A 8 9.98 -20.98 2.54
CA ILE A 8 10.42 -19.58 2.49
C ILE A 8 10.72 -19.14 1.04
N ILE A 9 11.42 -19.97 0.27
CA ILE A 9 11.72 -19.67 -1.15
C ILE A 9 10.43 -19.60 -1.96
N ALA A 10 9.49 -20.54 -1.78
CA ALA A 10 8.21 -20.52 -2.47
C ALA A 10 7.35 -19.29 -2.11
N GLU A 11 7.44 -18.78 -0.88
CA GLU A 11 6.77 -17.55 -0.45
C GLU A 11 7.41 -16.29 -1.07
N LEU A 12 8.74 -16.28 -1.24
CA LEU A 12 9.49 -15.19 -1.88
C LEU A 12 9.34 -15.17 -3.41
N GLU A 13 9.17 -16.34 -4.03
CA GLU A 13 8.93 -16.51 -5.46
C GLU A 13 7.47 -16.27 -5.87
N LYS A 14 6.54 -16.21 -4.92
CA LYS A 14 5.18 -15.74 -5.24
C LYS A 14 5.30 -14.34 -5.83
N PRO A 15 4.92 -14.14 -7.10
CA PRO A 15 4.85 -12.79 -7.65
C PRO A 15 3.90 -12.03 -6.74
N LYS A 16 4.43 -11.01 -6.03
CA LYS A 16 3.61 -10.12 -5.21
C LYS A 16 2.43 -9.73 -6.06
N ASP A 17 1.27 -10.20 -5.61
CA ASP A 17 0.02 -10.17 -6.34
C ASP A 17 -0.20 -8.79 -6.95
N ARG A 18 -0.78 -8.77 -8.16
CA ARG A 18 -0.91 -7.60 -9.04
C ARG A 18 -0.94 -6.32 -8.22
N LYS A 19 -0.01 -5.38 -8.48
CA LYS A 19 -0.17 -4.00 -7.99
C LYS A 19 -1.44 -3.42 -8.63
N GLU A 20 -2.58 -3.67 -8.01
CA GLU A 20 -3.84 -3.07 -8.39
C GLU A 20 -3.67 -1.56 -8.27
N ARG A 21 -3.80 -0.89 -9.41
CA ARG A 21 -3.69 0.55 -9.49
C ARG A 21 -5.07 1.12 -9.21
N PHE A 22 -5.19 1.81 -8.10
CA PHE A 22 -6.39 2.55 -7.75
C PHE A 22 -6.18 4.03 -8.06
N ASN A 23 -7.14 4.65 -8.73
CA ASN A 23 -7.16 6.08 -8.97
C ASN A 23 -8.10 6.74 -7.97
N PHE A 24 -7.60 7.70 -7.22
CA PHE A 24 -8.38 8.49 -6.27
C PHE A 24 -8.39 9.94 -6.70
N THR A 25 -9.53 10.60 -6.49
CA THR A 25 -9.64 12.04 -6.65
C THR A 25 -9.76 12.66 -5.26
N LEU A 26 -8.85 13.56 -4.94
CA LEU A 26 -8.89 14.37 -3.72
C LEU A 26 -9.33 15.79 -4.08
N SER A 27 -10.01 16.47 -3.15
CA SER A 27 -10.23 17.90 -3.29
C SER A 27 -8.88 18.64 -3.30
N MET A 28 -8.85 19.78 -4.00
CA MET A 28 -7.60 20.53 -4.23
C MET A 28 -6.93 20.97 -2.92
N SER A 29 -7.72 21.43 -1.94
CA SER A 29 -7.23 21.83 -0.62
C SER A 29 -6.63 20.67 0.18
N THR A 30 -7.31 19.51 0.19
CA THR A 30 -6.83 18.31 0.87
C THR A 30 -5.55 17.78 0.22
N LYS A 31 -5.48 17.79 -1.11
CA LYS A 31 -4.27 17.38 -1.83
C LYS A 31 -3.07 18.27 -1.48
N ALA A 32 -3.26 19.59 -1.46
CA ALA A 32 -2.19 20.53 -1.11
C ALA A 32 -1.67 20.33 0.32
N ALA A 33 -2.58 20.20 1.30
CA ALA A 33 -2.20 19.95 2.68
C ALA A 33 -1.50 18.60 2.85
N PHE A 34 -1.96 17.57 2.15
CA PHE A 34 -1.37 16.23 2.19
C PHE A 34 0.01 16.18 1.55
N ALA A 35 0.20 16.86 0.42
CA ALA A 35 1.50 16.97 -0.25
C ALA A 35 2.53 17.66 0.66
N ALA A 36 2.16 18.80 1.26
CA ALA A 36 3.04 19.52 2.19
C ALA A 36 3.43 18.66 3.40
N TRP A 37 2.47 17.90 3.96
CA TRP A 37 2.75 16.95 5.04
C TRP A 37 3.69 15.82 4.60
N CYS A 38 3.50 15.28 3.39
CA CYS A 38 4.36 14.24 2.83
C CYS A 38 5.80 14.74 2.61
N GLU A 39 5.96 15.97 2.12
CA GLU A 39 7.26 16.62 1.93
C GLU A 39 7.97 16.84 3.27
N GLU A 40 7.27 17.35 4.29
CA GLU A 40 7.83 17.55 5.63
C GLU A 40 8.36 16.24 6.24
N LYS A 41 7.66 15.12 5.99
CA LYS A 41 8.02 13.81 6.53
C LYS A 41 8.93 12.98 5.61
N GLY A 42 9.26 13.47 4.42
CA GLY A 42 10.10 12.76 3.45
C GLY A 42 9.46 11.51 2.85
N PHE A 43 8.13 11.44 2.79
CA PHE A 43 7.39 10.31 2.22
C PHE A 43 6.82 10.65 0.83
N LYS A 44 6.69 9.63 -0.02
CA LYS A 44 5.94 9.76 -1.28
C LYS A 44 4.45 9.77 -1.00
N GLU A 45 3.71 10.68 -1.64
CA GLU A 45 2.25 10.80 -1.53
C GLU A 45 1.53 9.45 -1.75
N SER A 46 1.95 8.67 -2.76
CA SER A 46 1.33 7.38 -3.07
C SER A 46 1.50 6.35 -1.95
N THR A 47 2.68 6.29 -1.32
CA THR A 47 2.95 5.39 -0.19
C THR A 47 2.16 5.81 1.04
N ALA A 48 2.11 7.12 1.33
CA ALA A 48 1.35 7.65 2.45
C ALA A 48 -0.16 7.44 2.27
N LEU A 49 -0.67 7.59 1.05
CA LEU A 49 -2.08 7.39 0.73
C LEU A 49 -2.48 5.91 0.84
N ASP A 50 -1.64 4.99 0.35
CA ASP A 50 -1.85 3.55 0.50
C ASP A 50 -1.89 3.15 1.98
N ALA A 51 -0.95 3.65 2.79
CA ALA A 51 -0.92 3.41 4.23
C ALA A 51 -2.18 3.96 4.94
N LEU A 52 -2.64 5.16 4.55
CA LEU A 52 -3.87 5.76 5.07
C LEU A 52 -5.09 4.88 4.77
N ILE A 53 -5.23 4.44 3.52
CA ILE A 53 -6.35 3.62 3.05
C ILE A 53 -6.37 2.28 3.78
N ARG A 54 -5.23 1.59 3.90
CA ARG A 54 -5.13 0.31 4.62
C ARG A 54 -5.45 0.42 6.10
N LYS A 55 -5.21 1.58 6.71
CA LYS A 55 -5.53 1.84 8.12
C LYS A 55 -6.99 2.22 8.31
N ALA A 56 -7.58 2.96 7.37
CA ALA A 56 -8.94 3.46 7.44
C ALA A 56 -9.99 2.40 7.04
N ILE A 57 -9.66 1.53 6.09
CA ILE A 57 -10.59 0.55 5.56
C ILE A 57 -10.33 -0.83 6.22
N PRO A 58 -11.36 -1.50 6.77
CA PRO A 58 -11.21 -2.86 7.29
C PRO A 58 -10.68 -3.84 6.23
N LYS A 59 -9.77 -4.74 6.64
CA LYS A 59 -9.11 -5.72 5.74
C LYS A 59 -10.07 -6.52 4.86
N LYS A 60 -11.28 -6.82 5.35
CA LYS A 60 -12.34 -7.53 4.62
C LYS A 60 -12.74 -6.93 3.26
N TYR A 61 -12.41 -5.65 3.01
CA TYR A 61 -12.70 -4.99 1.73
C TYR A 61 -11.53 -5.07 0.73
N PHE A 62 -10.37 -5.55 1.16
CA PHE A 62 -9.20 -5.80 0.31
C PHE A 62 -9.02 -7.29 0.00
N GLU A 63 -9.71 -8.17 0.72
CA GLU A 63 -9.74 -9.61 0.47
C GLU A 63 -10.84 -9.89 -0.57
N ARG A 64 -10.45 -10.05 -1.84
CA ARG A 64 -11.32 -10.51 -2.93
C ARG A 64 -10.97 -11.93 -3.33
#